data_AF-A0A6A6MX58-F1
#
_entry.id   AF-A0A6A6MX58-F1
#
_cell.length_a   1.000
_cell.length_b   1.000
_cell.length_c   1.000
_cell.angle_alpha   90.00
_cell.angle_beta   90.00
_cell.angle_gamma   90.00
#
_symmetry.space_group_name_H-M   'P 1'
#
loop_
_entity.id
_entity.type
_entity.pdbx_description
1 polymer ?
#
loop_
_entity_poly.entity_id
_entity_poly.type
_entity_poly.pdbx_seq_one_letter_code
_entity_poly.pdbx_strand_id
1 'polypeptide(L)'
;MAIYWRQNGNEGTLAETCATGNSDFVNIAFLPTFGNGQTPMINLAGHCDPYSNGCTGLSSDIKSCQAKASRQAFFIMFGFNSTITLPANTPLEVLPILKTHGSNGLRVFLANKIFLGLPAASAAAGSGFIPVIDLISQVLPAIKGSAKYRGVMLWSKYYDDQTGHSKATKSSV
;
A
#
# COMPACT_ATOMS: atom_id res chain seq x y z
N MET A 1 9.29 2.91 5.71
CA MET A 1 8.59 3.53 4.56
C MET A 1 7.39 2.68 4.12
N ALA A 2 6.29 3.30 3.67
CA ALA A 2 5.16 2.62 3.03
C ALA A 2 4.98 3.07 1.57
N ILE A 3 4.54 2.19 0.68
CA ILE A 3 4.29 2.50 -0.74
C ILE A 3 2.94 1.95 -1.19
N TYR A 4 2.21 2.70 -2.01
CA TYR A 4 1.05 2.18 -2.74
C TYR A 4 1.50 1.49 -4.02
N TRP A 5 1.08 0.24 -4.21
CA TRP A 5 1.28 -0.52 -5.44
C TRP A 5 -0.09 -0.82 -6.07
N ARG A 6 -0.19 -0.80 -7.42
CA ARG A 6 -1.22 -1.42 -8.31
C ARG A 6 -1.86 -0.49 -9.35
N GLN A 7 -1.97 0.82 -9.13
CA GLN A 7 -2.76 1.68 -10.03
C GLN A 7 -2.18 1.85 -11.44
N ASN A 8 -1.01 1.28 -11.76
CA ASN A 8 -0.46 1.29 -13.10
C ASN A 8 0.16 -0.08 -13.45
N GLY A 9 -0.25 -0.69 -14.58
CA GLY A 9 0.28 -1.98 -15.02
C GLY A 9 1.79 -1.96 -15.32
N ASN A 10 2.39 -0.78 -15.50
CA ASN A 10 3.81 -0.61 -15.81
C ASN A 10 4.70 -0.36 -14.58
N GLU A 11 4.21 -0.60 -13.36
CA GLU A 11 4.97 -0.37 -12.12
C GLU A 11 5.66 -1.63 -11.54
N GLY A 12 5.69 -2.70 -12.36
CA GLY A 12 6.25 -4.01 -12.02
C GLY A 12 5.35 -4.82 -11.09
N THR A 13 5.78 -6.04 -10.83
CA THR A 13 5.13 -6.99 -9.92
C THR A 13 5.28 -6.56 -8.46
N LEU A 14 4.47 -7.17 -7.59
CA LEU A 14 4.59 -6.95 -6.15
C LEU A 14 5.93 -7.50 -5.62
N ALA A 15 6.39 -8.64 -6.16
CA ALA A 15 7.68 -9.22 -5.80
C ALA A 15 8.86 -8.28 -6.14
N GLU A 16 8.86 -7.66 -7.32
CA GLU A 16 9.88 -6.68 -7.73
C GLU A 16 9.85 -5.44 -6.83
N THR A 17 8.66 -4.95 -6.49
CA THR A 17 8.48 -3.82 -5.57
C THR A 17 9.15 -4.11 -4.22
N CYS A 18 8.88 -5.28 -3.63
CA CYS A 18 9.51 -5.70 -2.39
C CYS A 18 11.02 -5.96 -2.56
N ALA A 19 11.47 -6.36 -3.75
CA ALA A 19 12.88 -6.61 -4.04
C ALA A 19 13.74 -5.34 -4.05
N THR A 20 13.15 -4.17 -4.33
CA THR A 20 13.85 -2.88 -4.18
C THR A 20 14.36 -2.65 -2.75
N GLY A 21 13.68 -3.23 -1.76
CA GLY A 21 13.94 -3.00 -0.36
C GLY A 21 13.62 -1.59 0.12
N ASN A 22 13.05 -0.70 -0.70
CA ASN A 22 12.81 0.70 -0.34
C ASN A 22 11.60 0.93 0.57
N SER A 23 10.74 -0.08 0.74
CA SER A 23 9.52 -0.02 1.53
C SER A 23 9.39 -1.19 2.50
N ASP A 24 8.99 -0.89 3.74
CA ASP A 24 8.66 -1.89 4.76
C ASP A 24 7.18 -2.26 4.74
N PHE A 25 6.34 -1.42 4.13
CA PHE A 25 4.89 -1.64 4.02
C PHE A 25 4.46 -1.44 2.57
N VAL A 26 3.61 -2.33 2.07
CA VAL A 26 3.04 -2.20 0.73
C VAL A 26 1.52 -2.19 0.83
N ASN A 27 0.90 -1.08 0.45
CA ASN A 27 -0.54 -0.95 0.38
C ASN A 27 -1.01 -1.45 -0.99
N ILE A 28 -1.77 -2.54 -1.00
CA ILE A 28 -2.37 -3.10 -2.21
C ILE A 28 -3.71 -2.39 -2.41
N ALA A 29 -3.72 -1.42 -3.33
CA ALA A 29 -4.90 -0.63 -3.66
C ALA A 29 -5.55 -1.20 -4.94
N PHE A 30 -6.84 -1.50 -5.07
CA PHE A 30 -7.92 -1.34 -4.10
C PHE A 30 -8.84 -2.57 -4.12
N LEU A 31 -9.58 -2.73 -3.03
CA LEU A 31 -10.79 -3.56 -2.96
C LEU A 31 -12.01 -2.65 -3.16
N PRO A 32 -12.42 -2.37 -4.41
CA PRO A 32 -13.52 -1.42 -4.68
C PRO A 32 -14.90 -1.99 -4.34
N THR A 33 -15.06 -3.31 -4.40
CA THR A 33 -16.33 -4.01 -4.19
C THR A 33 -16.26 -4.76 -2.86
N PHE A 34 -17.04 -4.30 -1.87
CA PHE A 34 -17.14 -4.90 -0.54
C PHE A 34 -18.41 -4.40 0.19
N GLY A 35 -19.00 -5.23 1.05
CA GLY A 35 -20.14 -4.87 1.90
C GLY A 35 -21.52 -5.03 1.24
N ASN A 36 -22.59 -4.80 2.00
CA ASN A 36 -24.00 -4.86 1.54
C ASN A 36 -24.38 -6.16 0.76
N GLY A 37 -23.88 -7.31 1.20
CA GLY A 37 -24.13 -8.61 0.54
C GLY A 37 -23.43 -8.81 -0.81
N GLN A 38 -22.59 -7.86 -1.24
CA GLN A 38 -21.79 -8.00 -2.45
C GLN A 38 -20.67 -9.00 -2.24
N THR A 39 -20.39 -9.82 -3.25
CA THR A 39 -19.17 -10.64 -3.30
C THR A 39 -17.96 -9.72 -3.38
N PRO A 40 -17.05 -9.77 -2.40
CA PRO A 40 -15.88 -8.91 -2.43
C PRO A 40 -15.00 -9.19 -3.65
N MET A 41 -14.58 -8.14 -4.35
CA MET A 41 -13.69 -8.29 -5.50
C MET A 41 -12.57 -7.28 -5.47
N ILE A 42 -11.35 -7.82 -5.57
CA ILE A 42 -10.15 -7.04 -5.77
C ILE A 42 -10.14 -6.57 -7.22
N ASN A 43 -9.80 -5.31 -7.44
CA ASN A 43 -9.41 -4.86 -8.75
C ASN A 43 -7.88 -4.68 -8.65
N LEU A 44 -7.11 -5.12 -9.63
CA LEU A 44 -5.66 -4.89 -9.70
C LEU A 44 -5.23 -4.09 -10.95
N ALA A 45 -6.13 -3.24 -11.47
CA ALA A 45 -5.95 -2.51 -12.74
C ALA A 45 -5.59 -3.50 -13.86
N GLY A 46 -4.50 -3.27 -14.58
CA GLY A 46 -4.01 -4.16 -15.63
C GLY A 46 -3.12 -5.31 -15.14
N HIS A 47 -2.86 -5.45 -13.83
CA HIS A 47 -1.95 -6.48 -13.33
C HIS A 47 -2.52 -7.90 -13.42
N CYS A 48 -3.83 -8.06 -13.23
CA CYS A 48 -4.53 -9.33 -13.39
C CYS A 48 -6.04 -9.12 -13.44
N ASP A 49 -6.74 -10.12 -13.98
CA ASP A 49 -8.19 -10.17 -13.99
C ASP A 49 -8.72 -11.07 -12.85
N PRO A 50 -9.52 -10.52 -11.91
CA PRO A 50 -10.11 -11.31 -10.83
C PRO A 50 -11.22 -12.27 -11.31
N TYR A 51 -11.88 -12.00 -12.44
CA TYR A 51 -13.01 -12.80 -12.93
C TYR A 51 -12.58 -14.13 -13.55
N SER A 52 -11.32 -14.24 -13.98
CA SER A 52 -10.74 -15.43 -14.59
C SER A 52 -9.80 -16.21 -13.67
N ASN A 53 -9.81 -15.95 -12.36
CA ASN A 53 -8.80 -16.43 -11.40
C ASN A 53 -7.35 -16.00 -11.73
N GLY A 54 -7.17 -14.98 -12.58
CA GLY A 54 -5.86 -14.50 -13.01
C GLY A 54 -5.02 -13.87 -11.90
N CYS A 55 -5.64 -13.44 -10.80
CA CYS A 55 -4.96 -12.82 -9.66
C CYS A 55 -4.38 -13.81 -8.63
N THR A 56 -4.43 -15.11 -8.88
CA THR A 56 -3.90 -16.15 -7.97
C THR A 56 -2.39 -16.07 -7.77
N GLY A 57 -1.64 -15.59 -8.77
CA GLY A 57 -0.19 -15.37 -8.70
C GLY A 57 0.24 -14.38 -7.60
N LEU A 58 -0.64 -13.45 -7.20
CA LEU A 58 -0.36 -12.48 -6.14
C LEU A 58 0.02 -13.14 -4.80
N SER A 59 -0.51 -14.35 -4.53
CA SER A 59 -0.14 -15.11 -3.33
C SER A 59 1.36 -15.44 -3.29
N SER A 60 1.94 -15.79 -4.45
CA SER A 60 3.37 -16.07 -4.58
C SER A 60 4.21 -14.81 -4.32
N ASP A 61 3.77 -13.67 -4.85
CA ASP A 61 4.45 -12.40 -4.65
C ASP A 61 4.40 -11.97 -3.18
N ILE A 62 3.24 -12.09 -2.53
CA ILE A 62 3.07 -11.81 -1.10
C ILE A 62 4.04 -12.68 -0.28
N LYS A 63 4.13 -13.99 -0.58
CA LYS A 63 5.07 -14.90 0.10
C LYS A 63 6.52 -14.48 -0.12
N SER A 64 6.86 -14.08 -1.35
CA SER A 64 8.20 -13.62 -1.72
C SER A 64 8.59 -12.35 -0.95
N CYS A 65 7.65 -11.44 -0.76
CA CYS A 65 7.82 -10.26 0.07
C CYS A 65 7.92 -10.62 1.58
N GLN A 66 7.04 -11.47 2.09
CA GLN A 66 7.05 -11.91 3.50
C GLN A 66 8.32 -12.66 3.90
N ALA A 67 8.96 -13.35 2.94
CA ALA A 67 10.23 -14.03 3.15
C ALA A 67 11.43 -13.08 3.29
N LYS A 68 11.27 -11.77 2.99
CA LYS A 68 12.33 -10.79 3.19
C LYS A 68 12.44 -10.40 4.67
N ALA A 69 13.67 -10.15 5.12
CA ALA A 69 13.97 -9.88 6.53
C ALA A 69 13.25 -8.64 7.12
N SER A 70 12.85 -7.70 6.27
CA SER A 70 11.96 -6.58 6.61
C SER A 70 10.55 -7.11 6.80
N ARG A 71 9.99 -7.03 8.02
CA ARG A 71 8.62 -7.44 8.36
C ARG A 71 7.60 -6.71 7.48
N GLN A 72 7.33 -7.27 6.31
CA GLN A 72 6.54 -6.63 5.28
C GLN A 72 5.07 -6.77 5.62
N ALA A 73 4.39 -5.64 5.82
CA ALA A 73 2.97 -5.62 6.12
C ALA A 73 2.18 -5.07 4.93
N PHE A 74 1.07 -5.75 4.64
CA PHE A 74 0.19 -5.45 3.54
C PHE A 74 -1.11 -4.89 4.06
N PHE A 75 -1.53 -3.77 3.50
CA PHE A 75 -2.86 -3.20 3.76
C PHE A 75 -3.64 -3.18 2.45
N ILE A 76 -4.81 -3.80 2.46
CA ILE A 76 -5.76 -3.66 1.36
C ILE A 76 -6.56 -2.39 1.61
N MET A 77 -6.41 -1.43 0.71
CA MET A 77 -7.09 -0.14 0.82
C MET A 77 -8.43 -0.18 0.06
N PHE A 78 -9.47 0.41 0.65
CA PHE A 78 -10.77 0.57 0.00
C PHE A 78 -10.75 1.81 -0.91
N GLY A 79 -11.49 1.79 -2.02
CA GLY A 79 -11.46 2.87 -3.02
C GLY A 79 -12.11 4.17 -2.56
N PHE A 80 -11.60 5.32 -3.04
CA PHE A 80 -12.03 6.67 -2.66
C PHE A 80 -13.43 7.09 -3.19
N ASN A 81 -13.96 6.43 -4.23
CA ASN A 81 -15.28 6.71 -4.81
C ASN A 81 -16.34 5.66 -4.49
N SER A 82 -16.03 4.71 -3.60
CA SER A 82 -16.99 3.72 -3.12
C SER A 82 -17.57 4.23 -1.80
N THR A 83 -18.85 4.61 -1.77
CA THR A 83 -19.55 4.79 -0.49
C THR A 83 -19.75 3.41 0.13
N ILE A 84 -18.79 2.98 0.95
CA ILE A 84 -18.90 1.71 1.68
C ILE A 84 -19.64 1.99 2.98
N THR A 85 -20.92 1.63 3.02
CA THR A 85 -21.69 1.63 4.27
C THR A 85 -21.46 0.30 4.97
N LEU A 86 -20.64 0.31 6.02
CA LEU A 86 -20.58 -0.80 6.97
C LEU A 86 -21.52 -0.49 8.13
N PRO A 87 -22.54 -1.32 8.42
CA PRO A 87 -23.17 -1.32 9.73
C PRO A 87 -22.09 -1.32 10.83
N ALA A 88 -22.29 -0.57 11.92
CA ALA A 88 -21.30 -0.38 12.99
C ALA A 88 -20.73 -1.69 13.58
N ASN A 89 -21.45 -2.80 13.38
CA ASN A 89 -21.10 -4.14 13.87
C ASN A 89 -20.80 -5.14 12.74
N THR A 90 -20.51 -4.68 11.52
CA THR A 90 -20.12 -5.58 10.43
C THR A 90 -18.75 -6.17 10.77
N PRO A 91 -18.62 -7.49 10.96
CA PRO A 91 -17.32 -8.12 11.04
C PRO A 91 -16.56 -7.78 9.76
N LEU A 92 -15.30 -7.34 9.84
CA LEU A 92 -14.46 -7.18 8.65
C LEU A 92 -14.25 -8.56 7.99
N GLU A 93 -15.15 -8.97 7.10
CA GLU A 93 -15.05 -10.20 6.32
C GLU A 93 -14.08 -10.07 5.14
N VAL A 94 -12.90 -9.47 5.37
CA VAL A 94 -11.78 -9.48 4.41
C VAL A 94 -10.99 -10.80 4.53
N LEU A 95 -11.21 -11.53 5.64
CA LEU A 95 -10.58 -12.81 5.96
C LEU A 95 -10.80 -13.91 4.90
N PRO A 96 -12.00 -14.13 4.32
CA PRO A 96 -12.20 -15.15 3.29
C PRO A 96 -11.37 -14.87 2.03
N ILE A 97 -11.37 -13.63 1.52
CA ILE A 97 -10.56 -13.23 0.35
C ILE A 97 -9.08 -13.52 0.58
N LEU A 98 -8.56 -13.11 1.74
CA LEU A 98 -7.16 -13.28 2.11
C LEU A 98 -6.79 -14.75 2.37
N LYS A 99 -7.72 -15.55 2.89
CA LYS A 99 -7.58 -17.00 3.02
C LYS A 99 -7.58 -17.70 1.66
N THR A 100 -8.45 -17.30 0.73
CA THR A 100 -8.46 -17.80 -0.66
C THR A 100 -7.14 -17.51 -1.37
N HIS A 101 -6.48 -16.39 -1.04
CA HIS A 101 -5.15 -16.04 -1.55
C HIS A 101 -3.98 -16.46 -0.62
N GLY A 102 -4.18 -17.41 0.30
CA GLY A 102 -3.09 -18.09 1.03
C GLY A 102 -2.43 -17.32 2.18
N SER A 103 -3.07 -16.26 2.70
CA SER A 103 -2.55 -15.46 3.82
C SER A 103 -2.98 -16.05 5.18
N ASN A 104 -2.37 -17.16 5.60
CA ASN A 104 -2.69 -17.84 6.88
C ASN A 104 -2.24 -17.07 8.16
N GLY A 105 -1.96 -15.76 8.06
CA GLY A 105 -1.35 -14.96 9.13
C GLY A 105 -1.87 -13.53 9.25
N LEU A 106 -3.11 -13.25 8.82
CA LEU A 106 -3.69 -11.91 8.96
C LEU A 106 -3.82 -11.54 10.44
N ARG A 107 -3.04 -10.55 10.88
CA ARG A 107 -3.15 -9.93 12.21
C ARG A 107 -3.76 -8.55 12.06
N VAL A 108 -4.89 -8.32 12.72
CA VAL A 108 -5.49 -6.98 12.85
C VAL A 108 -4.68 -6.22 13.89
N PHE A 109 -3.95 -5.19 13.46
CA PHE A 109 -3.20 -4.33 14.35
C PHE A 109 -4.08 -3.16 14.79
N LEU A 110 -4.21 -2.94 16.10
CA LEU A 110 -4.67 -1.65 16.62
C LEU A 110 -3.58 -0.62 16.32
N ALA A 111 -3.80 0.22 15.30
CA ALA A 111 -2.79 1.17 14.84
C ALA A 111 -2.81 2.45 15.71
N ASN A 112 -1.80 2.61 16.56
CA ASN A 112 -1.51 3.86 17.28
C ASN A 112 -0.42 4.70 16.58
N LYS A 113 -0.12 4.36 15.32
CA LYS A 113 0.98 4.87 14.52
C LYS A 113 0.45 5.54 13.25
N ILE A 114 1.04 6.67 12.88
CA ILE A 114 0.63 7.54 11.78
C ILE A 114 1.76 7.61 10.75
N PHE A 115 1.41 7.49 9.48
CA PHE A 115 2.29 7.77 8.36
C PHE A 115 1.94 9.12 7.76
N LEU A 116 2.96 9.88 7.34
CA LEU A 116 2.77 11.06 6.49
C LEU A 116 2.56 10.60 5.05
N GLY A 117 1.35 10.76 4.51
CA GLY A 117 1.03 10.43 3.12
C GLY A 117 1.44 11.54 2.15
N LEU A 118 2.20 11.21 1.11
CA LEU A 118 2.69 12.17 0.11
C LEU A 118 2.60 11.60 -1.32
N PRO A 119 2.43 12.46 -2.34
CA PRO A 119 2.68 12.10 -3.73
C PRO A 119 4.19 11.83 -3.94
N ALA A 120 4.53 10.76 -4.65
CA ALA A 120 5.92 10.42 -5.01
C ALA A 120 6.49 11.29 -6.15
N ALA A 121 5.61 11.99 -6.87
CA ALA A 121 5.95 12.94 -7.93
C ALA A 121 4.92 14.08 -7.97
N SER A 122 5.29 15.23 -8.53
CA SER A 122 4.35 16.33 -8.79
C SER A 122 3.22 15.92 -9.72
N ALA A 123 3.47 15.04 -10.68
CA ALA A 123 2.45 14.50 -11.59
C ALA A 123 1.47 13.53 -10.91
N ALA A 124 1.79 13.04 -9.70
CA ALA A 124 0.97 12.05 -9.00
C ALA A 124 -0.27 12.65 -8.31
N ALA A 125 -0.34 13.98 -8.16
CA ALA A 125 -1.47 14.70 -7.59
C ALA A 125 -1.53 16.14 -8.10
N GLY A 126 -2.71 16.75 -8.16
CA GLY A 126 -2.85 18.15 -8.58
C GLY A 126 -2.12 19.17 -7.67
N SER A 127 -1.81 18.78 -6.43
CA SER A 127 -1.06 19.58 -5.46
C SER A 127 -0.53 18.71 -4.31
N GLY A 128 0.34 19.25 -3.46
CA GLY A 128 0.78 18.59 -2.21
C GLY A 128 2.05 17.74 -2.35
N PHE A 129 2.68 17.72 -3.52
CA PHE A 129 4.02 17.15 -3.68
C PHE A 129 5.05 17.97 -2.88
N ILE A 130 5.97 17.26 -2.21
CA ILE A 130 7.07 17.86 -1.46
C ILE A 130 8.39 17.34 -2.03
N PRO A 131 9.30 18.22 -2.51
CA PRO A 131 10.64 17.83 -2.93
C PRO A 131 11.40 17.14 -1.79
N VAL A 132 12.27 16.18 -2.13
CA VAL A 132 13.01 15.38 -1.14
C VAL A 132 13.82 16.25 -0.18
N ILE A 133 14.46 17.32 -0.69
CA ILE A 133 15.26 18.24 0.11
C ILE A 133 14.40 18.92 1.18
N ASP A 134 13.21 19.41 0.81
CA ASP A 134 12.29 20.09 1.73
C ASP A 134 11.67 19.12 2.73
N LEU A 135 11.34 17.90 2.27
CA LEU A 135 10.85 16.85 3.16
C LEU A 135 11.88 16.55 4.26
N ILE A 136 13.14 16.34 3.90
CA ILE A 136 14.21 15.98 4.85
C ILE A 136 14.57 17.15 5.77
N SER A 137 14.69 18.37 5.23
CA SER A 137 15.21 19.51 5.99
C SER A 137 14.16 20.27 6.78
N GLN A 138 12.89 20.27 6.34
CA GLN A 138 11.85 21.12 6.94
C GLN A 138 10.76 20.28 7.63
N VAL A 139 10.29 19.21 6.99
CA VAL A 139 9.10 18.48 7.44
C VAL A 139 9.45 17.37 8.43
N LEU A 140 10.40 16.49 8.07
CA LEU A 140 10.77 15.34 8.90
C LEU A 140 11.25 15.73 10.30
N PRO A 141 12.07 16.79 10.50
CA PRO A 141 12.51 17.20 11.84
C PRO A 141 11.34 17.57 12.76
N ALA A 142 10.27 18.17 12.21
CA ALA A 142 9.11 18.59 12.99
C ALA A 142 8.23 17.40 13.44
N ILE A 143 8.10 16.35 12.63
CA ILE A 143 7.16 15.25 12.90
C ILE A 143 7.82 14.02 13.54
N LYS A 144 9.13 13.81 13.33
CA LYS A 144 9.85 12.63 13.84
C LYS A 144 9.90 12.55 15.37
N GLY A 145 9.81 13.68 16.07
CA GLY A 145 9.77 13.70 17.54
C GLY A 145 8.49 13.10 18.13
N SER A 146 7.43 12.91 17.33
CA SER A 146 6.17 12.34 17.80
C SER A 146 6.28 10.84 18.03
N ALA A 147 5.91 10.37 19.22
CA ALA A 147 5.79 8.94 19.52
C ALA A 147 4.75 8.22 18.64
N LYS A 148 3.87 8.95 17.93
CA LYS A 148 2.90 8.38 17.00
C LYS A 148 3.42 8.31 15.57
N TYR A 149 4.49 9.02 15.21
CA TYR A 149 5.05 8.96 13.86
C TYR A 149 5.65 7.58 13.58
N ARG A 150 5.42 7.07 12.37
CA ARG A 150 5.92 5.76 11.92
C ARG A 150 6.65 5.79 10.59
N GLY A 151 6.44 6.81 9.78
CA GLY A 151 7.18 6.98 8.54
C GLY A 151 6.42 7.78 7.49
N VAL A 152 6.95 7.76 6.28
CA VAL A 152 6.31 8.31 5.08
C VAL A 152 5.61 7.20 4.31
N MET A 153 4.45 7.52 3.75
CA MET A 153 3.67 6.70 2.83
C MET A 153 3.59 7.41 1.47
N LEU A 154 4.02 6.74 0.40
CA LEU A 154 4.11 7.33 -0.93
C LEU A 154 3.02 6.81 -1.88
N TRP A 155 2.38 7.73 -2.58
CA TRP A 155 1.50 7.45 -3.72
C TRP A 155 2.18 7.86 -5.03
N SER A 156 2.51 6.95 -5.95
CA SER A 156 2.47 5.49 -5.90
C SER A 156 3.78 4.91 -6.44
N LYS A 157 3.94 3.59 -6.42
CA LYS A 157 5.11 2.87 -6.93
C LYS A 157 5.46 3.30 -8.36
N TYR A 158 4.48 3.42 -9.25
CA TYR A 158 4.71 3.92 -10.61
C TYR A 158 5.48 5.26 -10.69
N TYR A 159 5.10 6.23 -9.86
CA TYR A 159 5.74 7.54 -9.85
C TYR A 159 7.07 7.49 -9.09
N ASP A 160 7.15 6.67 -8.06
CA ASP A 160 8.37 6.43 -7.29
C ASP A 160 9.49 5.80 -8.14
N ASP A 161 9.15 4.90 -9.07
CA ASP A 161 10.11 4.32 -10.02
C ASP A 161 10.73 5.37 -10.95
N GLN A 162 9.96 6.41 -11.29
CA GLN A 162 10.42 7.47 -12.19
C GLN A 162 11.27 8.52 -11.46
N THR A 163 10.94 8.81 -10.20
CA THR A 163 11.56 9.92 -9.46
C THR A 163 12.61 9.45 -8.45
N GLY A 164 12.56 8.18 -8.02
CA GLY A 164 13.41 7.65 -6.97
C GLY A 164 13.17 8.28 -5.59
N HIS A 165 11.96 8.80 -5.34
CA HIS A 165 11.64 9.56 -4.12
C HIS A 165 11.86 8.73 -2.84
N SER A 166 11.39 7.48 -2.82
CA SER A 166 11.56 6.55 -1.72
C SER A 166 13.03 6.24 -1.49
N LYS A 167 13.79 5.97 -2.57
CA LYS A 167 15.23 5.67 -2.51
C LYS A 167 16.00 6.83 -1.87
N ALA A 168 15.69 8.07 -2.25
CA ALA A 168 16.36 9.26 -1.73
C ALA A 168 15.96 9.59 -0.27
N THR A 169 14.71 9.27 0.11
CA THR A 169 14.17 9.61 1.44
C THR A 169 14.40 8.51 2.48
N LYS A 170 14.62 7.25 2.07
CA LYS A 170 14.64 6.06 2.94
C LYS A 170 15.58 6.16 4.14
N SER A 171 16.81 6.61 3.95
CA SER A 171 17.80 6.74 5.05
C SER A 171 17.40 7.80 6.07
N SER A 172 16.51 8.71 5.67
CA SER A 172 16.00 9.79 6.50
C SER A 172 14.66 9.46 7.14
N VAL A 173 14.08 8.27 7.01
CA VAL A 173 12.77 7.91 7.60
C VAL A 173 12.94 6.79 8.61
#